data_AF-A0A218VWZ4-F1
#
_entry.id   AF-A0A218VWZ4-F1
#
_cell.length_a   1.000
_cell.length_b   1.000
_cell.length_c   1.000
_cell.angle_alpha   90.00
_cell.angle_beta   90.00
_cell.angle_gamma   90.00
#
_symmetry.space_group_name_H-M   'P 1'
#
loop_
_entity.id
_entity.type
_entity.pdbx_description
1 polymer ?
#
loop_
_entity_poly.entity_id
_entity_poly.type
_entity_poly.pdbx_seq_one_letter_code
_entity_poly.pdbx_strand_id
1 'polypeptide(L)'
;MGLGPTKRSKVGTRPCGRSNDGTRPYGRSKEGTRPCGGSNDGTRPYGRSKEGTRPWGDLTTGLGPTEDQRKGLGPVGDLTTGLGPTEDQRKLLGPGGDVTTGLGPTKDQRKGLGPGGDLTTGLGPTEDQRKGLGPVGDLTTGLGPTEDQRKGLGPVGILTTGLGPTEDQRKGLGPVGDLTMGLGPVIVVVKR
;
A
#
# COMPACT_ATOMS: atom_id res chain seq x y z
N MET A 1 46.61 -2.74 2.53
CA MET A 1 45.86 -3.78 1.79
C MET A 1 44.39 -3.41 1.83
N GLY A 2 43.82 -3.05 0.68
CA GLY A 2 42.52 -2.36 0.57
C GLY A 2 41.33 -3.31 0.63
N LEU A 3 40.30 -2.91 1.38
CA LEU A 3 38.97 -3.52 1.34
C LEU A 3 38.10 -2.68 0.40
N GLY A 4 37.69 -3.30 -0.71
CA GLY A 4 36.98 -2.66 -1.81
C GLY A 4 35.55 -2.21 -1.48
N PRO A 5 34.92 -1.40 -2.35
CA PRO A 5 33.70 -0.67 -2.04
C PRO A 5 32.48 -1.57 -1.89
N THR A 6 31.63 -1.24 -0.90
CA THR A 6 30.30 -1.83 -0.69
C THR A 6 29.44 -1.67 -1.95
N LYS A 7 28.96 -2.80 -2.50
CA LYS A 7 28.24 -2.84 -3.77
C LYS A 7 26.93 -2.04 -3.71
N ARG A 8 26.93 -0.85 -4.28
CA ARG A 8 25.72 -0.10 -4.64
C ARG A 8 25.17 -0.66 -5.95
N SER A 9 24.31 -1.67 -5.85
CA SER A 9 23.52 -2.18 -6.98
C SER A 9 22.47 -1.13 -7.39
N LYS A 10 22.59 -0.60 -8.62
CA LYS A 10 21.48 0.06 -9.33
C LYS A 10 21.14 -0.82 -10.52
N VAL A 11 20.29 -1.80 -10.31
CA VAL A 11 19.80 -2.64 -11.41
C VAL A 11 18.49 -2.02 -11.91
N GLY A 12 18.51 -1.56 -13.16
CA GLY A 12 17.31 -1.21 -13.91
C GLY A 12 17.12 -2.26 -14.98
N THR A 13 16.22 -3.22 -14.76
CA THR A 13 15.92 -4.32 -15.67
C THR A 13 14.68 -4.00 -16.51
N ARG A 14 14.75 -4.29 -17.81
CA ARG A 14 13.62 -4.34 -18.74
C ARG A 14 13.36 -5.81 -19.09
N PRO A 15 12.63 -6.57 -18.27
CA PRO A 15 12.26 -7.93 -18.63
C PRO A 15 11.12 -7.88 -19.67
N CYS A 16 11.30 -8.60 -20.78
CA CYS A 16 10.21 -8.95 -21.69
C CYS A 16 9.70 -10.35 -21.30
N GLY A 17 8.50 -10.44 -20.71
CA GLY A 17 7.87 -11.70 -20.30
C GLY A 17 7.32 -11.70 -18.88
N ARG A 18 6.50 -12.71 -18.58
CA ARG A 18 5.92 -12.97 -17.25
C ARG A 18 7.05 -13.40 -16.29
N SER A 19 7.52 -12.48 -15.45
CA SER A 19 8.61 -12.74 -14.48
C SER A 19 8.08 -13.23 -13.13
N ASN A 20 8.75 -14.24 -12.57
CA ASN A 20 8.56 -14.70 -11.20
C ASN A 20 9.94 -14.71 -10.52
N ASP A 21 10.36 -13.59 -9.94
CA ASP A 21 11.65 -13.50 -9.25
C ASP A 21 11.44 -13.52 -7.72
N GLY A 22 11.93 -14.58 -7.07
CA GLY A 22 11.91 -14.74 -5.61
C GLY A 22 13.23 -14.30 -5.01
N THR A 23 13.33 -13.05 -4.54
CA THR A 23 14.58 -12.50 -4.01
C THR A 23 14.53 -12.39 -2.47
N ARG A 24 15.54 -12.95 -1.79
CA ARG A 24 15.79 -12.74 -0.34
C ARG A 24 16.99 -11.81 -0.15
N PRO A 25 16.82 -10.48 -0.23
CA PRO A 25 17.91 -9.55 0.05
C PRO A 25 18.06 -9.32 1.57
N TYR A 26 19.30 -9.45 2.06
CA TYR A 26 19.71 -8.88 3.35
C TYR A 26 20.19 -7.44 3.10
N GLY A 27 19.43 -6.43 3.54
CA GLY A 27 19.82 -5.01 3.46
C GLY A 27 18.91 -4.10 2.61
N ARG A 28 19.40 -2.89 2.32
CA ARG A 28 18.64 -1.81 1.65
C ARG A 28 18.46 -2.10 0.15
N SER A 29 17.24 -2.46 -0.27
CA SER A 29 16.89 -2.66 -1.69
C SER A 29 16.39 -1.36 -2.35
N LYS A 30 16.73 -1.18 -3.63
CA LYS A 30 16.22 -0.11 -4.49
C LYS A 30 16.01 -0.67 -5.89
N GLU A 31 14.79 -1.08 -6.20
CA GLU A 31 14.46 -1.68 -7.49
C GLU A 31 13.54 -0.76 -8.29
N GLY A 32 13.88 -0.60 -9.57
CA GLY A 32 13.12 0.18 -10.52
C GLY A 32 12.83 -0.67 -11.76
N THR A 33 11.63 -1.24 -11.85
CA THR A 33 11.25 -2.19 -12.91
C THR A 33 10.22 -1.58 -13.86
N ARG A 34 10.39 -1.84 -15.16
CA ARG A 34 9.44 -1.48 -16.23
C ARG A 34 9.02 -2.75 -16.98
N PRO A 35 8.17 -3.60 -16.37
CA PRO A 35 7.70 -4.81 -17.03
C PRO A 35 6.63 -4.47 -18.09
N CYS A 36 6.71 -5.13 -19.24
CA CYS A 36 5.61 -5.24 -20.20
C CYS A 36 4.98 -6.63 -20.05
N GLY A 37 3.84 -6.69 -19.35
CA GLY A 37 3.17 -7.95 -18.96
C GLY A 37 3.04 -8.12 -17.45
N GLY A 38 2.27 -9.13 -17.02
CA GLY A 38 2.02 -9.39 -15.60
C GLY A 38 3.25 -9.92 -14.85
N SER A 39 3.61 -9.30 -13.72
CA SER A 39 4.69 -9.78 -12.84
C SER A 39 4.15 -10.26 -11.49
N ASN A 40 4.76 -11.35 -10.97
CA ASN A 40 4.50 -11.88 -9.63
C ASN A 40 5.80 -11.88 -8.83
N ASP A 41 6.03 -10.82 -8.04
CA ASP A 41 7.26 -10.67 -7.28
C ASP A 41 6.99 -10.92 -5.79
N GLY A 42 7.73 -11.87 -5.19
CA GLY A 42 7.66 -12.23 -3.78
C GLY A 42 8.96 -11.88 -3.06
N THR A 43 8.97 -10.81 -2.26
CA THR A 43 10.21 -10.29 -1.63
C THR A 43 10.09 -10.33 -0.11
N ARG A 44 11.07 -10.92 0.58
CA ARG A 44 11.20 -10.88 2.06
C ARG A 44 12.44 -10.09 2.47
N PRO A 45 12.37 -8.75 2.58
CA PRO A 45 13.49 -7.95 3.05
C PRO A 45 13.39 -7.66 4.56
N TYR A 46 14.40 -8.04 5.34
CA TYR A 46 14.55 -7.64 6.76
C TYR A 46 15.13 -6.22 6.93
N GLY A 47 14.84 -5.29 6.01
CA GLY A 47 15.40 -3.93 6.02
C GLY A 47 14.77 -3.01 4.99
N ARG A 48 15.15 -1.73 4.98
CA ARG A 48 14.51 -0.67 4.18
C ARG A 48 14.39 -0.99 2.67
N SER A 49 13.16 -1.12 2.18
CA SER A 49 12.84 -1.33 0.75
C SER A 49 12.32 -0.06 0.07
N LYS A 50 12.77 0.20 -1.16
CA LYS A 50 12.19 1.20 -2.06
C LYS A 50 11.94 0.62 -3.45
N GLU A 51 10.68 0.61 -3.87
CA GLU A 51 10.28 0.11 -5.18
C GLU A 51 9.62 1.21 -6.01
N GLY A 52 10.05 1.32 -7.27
CA GLY A 52 9.44 2.20 -8.27
C GLY A 52 9.08 1.41 -9.52
N THR A 53 7.82 1.08 -9.73
CA THR A 53 7.40 0.33 -10.93
C THR A 53 6.47 1.15 -11.83
N ARG A 54 6.56 0.91 -13.14
CA ARG A 54 5.64 1.49 -14.14
C ARG A 54 5.18 0.35 -15.07
N PRO A 55 4.28 -0.52 -14.59
CA PRO A 55 3.77 -1.63 -15.38
C PRO A 55 2.78 -1.11 -16.41
N TRP A 56 2.87 -1.59 -17.65
CA TRP A 56 1.77 -1.47 -18.62
C TRP A 56 1.00 -2.79 -18.63
N GLY A 57 0.27 -3.07 -17.54
CA GLY A 57 -0.41 -4.34 -17.29
C GLY A 57 -0.66 -4.58 -15.79
N ASP A 58 -1.13 -5.77 -15.45
CA ASP A 58 -1.49 -6.14 -14.08
C ASP A 58 -0.27 -6.49 -13.23
N LEU A 59 -0.32 -6.17 -11.94
CA LEU A 59 0.78 -6.43 -11.01
C LEU A 59 0.26 -7.18 -9.78
N THR A 60 0.91 -8.30 -9.44
CA THR A 60 0.67 -9.00 -8.18
C THR A 60 1.96 -9.10 -7.37
N THR A 61 1.94 -8.74 -6.09
CA THR A 61 3.15 -8.85 -5.24
C THR A 61 2.83 -9.17 -3.79
N GLY A 62 3.74 -9.89 -3.13
CA GLY A 62 3.71 -10.16 -1.69
C GLY A 62 5.02 -9.77 -1.02
N LEU A 63 4.98 -8.82 -0.07
CA LEU A 63 6.14 -8.41 0.71
C LEU A 63 6.07 -8.93 2.14
N GLY A 64 7.18 -9.48 2.64
CA GLY A 64 7.30 -9.91 4.03
C GLY A 64 7.45 -8.75 5.04
N PRO A 65 7.70 -9.08 6.32
CA PRO A 65 7.95 -8.08 7.36
C PRO A 65 9.17 -7.23 7.04
N THR A 66 9.11 -5.93 7.31
CA THR A 66 10.18 -4.97 6.99
C THR A 66 10.14 -3.79 7.98
N GLU A 67 11.24 -3.08 8.19
CA GLU A 67 11.25 -1.85 9.01
C GLU A 67 10.59 -0.68 8.25
N ASP A 68 11.12 -0.35 7.07
CA ASP A 68 10.66 0.73 6.19
C ASP A 68 10.27 0.20 4.80
N GLN A 69 9.05 0.44 4.34
CA GLN A 69 8.63 0.17 2.96
C GLN A 69 8.14 1.43 2.25
N ARG A 70 8.71 1.72 1.07
CA ARG A 70 8.25 2.81 0.20
C ARG A 70 8.03 2.33 -1.22
N LYS A 71 6.80 2.46 -1.72
CA LYS A 71 6.41 2.02 -3.07
C LYS A 71 5.76 3.16 -3.83
N GLY A 72 6.31 3.48 -5.00
CA GLY A 72 5.76 4.46 -5.93
C GLY A 72 5.44 3.80 -7.26
N LEU A 73 4.17 3.69 -7.63
CA LEU A 73 3.77 3.14 -8.92
C LEU A 73 3.25 4.25 -9.83
N GLY A 74 3.67 4.20 -11.10
CA GLY A 74 3.07 5.02 -12.16
C GLY A 74 1.71 4.46 -12.59
N PRO A 75 1.25 4.79 -13.80
CA PRO A 75 0.08 4.14 -14.36
C PRO A 75 0.25 2.62 -14.35
N VAL A 76 -0.79 1.92 -13.91
CA VAL A 76 -0.84 0.45 -13.80
C VAL A 76 -2.21 -0.04 -14.22
N GLY A 77 -2.33 -1.27 -14.73
CA GLY A 77 -3.61 -1.95 -14.89
C GLY A 77 -4.16 -2.34 -13.52
N ASP A 78 -4.48 -3.60 -13.33
CA ASP A 78 -4.97 -4.07 -12.03
C ASP A 78 -3.82 -4.37 -11.08
N LEU A 79 -3.96 -4.02 -9.80
CA LEU A 79 -2.94 -4.19 -8.79
C LEU A 79 -3.44 -5.03 -7.63
N THR A 80 -2.78 -6.15 -7.36
CA THR A 80 -2.95 -6.93 -6.14
C THR A 80 -1.68 -6.90 -5.29
N THR A 81 -1.78 -6.59 -4.00
CA THR A 81 -0.62 -6.51 -3.10
C THR A 81 -0.94 -7.00 -1.69
N GLY A 82 -0.07 -7.85 -1.13
CA GLY A 82 -0.05 -8.18 0.30
C GLY A 82 1.23 -7.70 0.96
N LEU A 83 1.17 -6.87 2.02
CA LEU A 83 2.35 -6.46 2.79
C LEU A 83 2.27 -7.01 4.22
N GLY A 84 3.36 -7.59 4.71
CA GLY A 84 3.50 -8.01 6.10
C GLY A 84 3.64 -6.84 7.09
N PRO A 85 3.89 -7.14 8.38
CA PRO A 85 4.09 -6.13 9.41
C PRO A 85 5.22 -5.16 9.08
N THR A 86 5.06 -3.88 9.37
CA THR A 86 6.10 -2.87 9.08
C THR A 86 6.10 -1.74 10.09
N GLU A 87 7.21 -1.03 10.32
CA GLU A 87 7.15 0.19 11.13
C GLU A 87 6.59 1.34 10.29
N ASP A 88 7.23 1.65 9.16
CA ASP A 88 6.85 2.73 8.26
C ASP A 88 6.44 2.21 6.87
N GLN A 89 5.19 2.44 6.46
CA GLN A 89 4.71 2.15 5.10
C GLN A 89 4.28 3.40 4.35
N ARG A 90 4.82 3.60 3.14
CA ARG A 90 4.40 4.67 2.24
C ARG A 90 4.13 4.14 0.83
N LYS A 91 2.89 4.25 0.37
CA LYS A 91 2.46 3.81 -0.97
C LYS A 91 1.87 4.98 -1.75
N LEU A 92 2.42 5.30 -2.91
CA LEU A 92 1.88 6.26 -3.86
C LEU A 92 1.57 5.54 -5.16
N LEU A 93 0.31 5.52 -5.59
CA LEU A 93 -0.09 4.95 -6.87
C LEU A 93 -0.60 6.05 -7.78
N GLY A 94 -0.14 6.04 -9.03
CA GLY A 94 -0.69 6.85 -10.11
C GLY A 94 -2.07 6.34 -10.56
N PRO A 95 -2.58 6.88 -11.68
CA PRO A 95 -3.86 6.45 -12.22
C PRO A 95 -3.84 4.98 -12.63
N GLY A 96 -4.91 4.22 -12.45
CA GLY A 96 -4.89 2.81 -12.84
C GLY A 96 -6.24 2.10 -12.83
N GLY A 97 -6.19 0.80 -13.09
CA GLY A 97 -7.33 -0.10 -12.99
C GLY A 97 -7.69 -0.41 -11.53
N ASP A 98 -8.14 -1.62 -11.28
CA ASP A 98 -8.64 -2.02 -9.97
C ASP A 98 -7.49 -2.30 -9.01
N VAL A 99 -7.64 -1.90 -7.75
CA VAL A 99 -6.60 -2.01 -6.73
C VAL A 99 -7.10 -2.83 -5.55
N THR A 100 -6.49 -4.00 -5.34
CA THR A 100 -6.67 -4.82 -4.15
C THR A 100 -5.40 -4.77 -3.28
N THR A 101 -5.53 -4.42 -2.00
CA THR A 101 -4.37 -4.37 -1.09
C THR A 101 -4.70 -4.91 0.31
N GLY A 102 -3.90 -5.85 0.82
CA GLY A 102 -3.93 -6.31 2.21
C GLY A 102 -2.65 -5.92 2.95
N LEU A 103 -2.75 -5.16 4.04
CA LEU A 103 -1.59 -4.73 4.83
C LEU A 103 -1.65 -5.26 6.25
N GLY A 104 -0.52 -5.76 6.74
CA GLY A 104 -0.34 -6.19 8.13
C GLY A 104 -0.23 -5.01 9.12
N PRO A 105 0.02 -5.31 10.40
CA PRO A 105 0.20 -4.31 11.45
C PRO A 105 1.29 -3.30 11.10
N THR A 106 1.01 -2.01 11.29
CA THR A 106 1.97 -0.94 10.96
C THR A 106 2.02 0.12 12.07
N LYS A 107 3.15 0.79 12.32
CA LYS A 107 3.13 2.00 13.18
C LYS A 107 2.61 3.18 12.37
N ASP A 108 3.32 3.51 11.31
CA ASP A 108 3.09 4.67 10.46
C ASP A 108 2.69 4.27 9.03
N GLN A 109 1.48 4.61 8.61
CA GLN A 109 0.98 4.27 7.28
C GLN A 109 0.53 5.49 6.49
N ARG A 110 1.07 5.65 5.27
CA ARG A 110 0.66 6.71 4.33
C ARG A 110 0.36 6.15 2.95
N LYS A 111 -0.88 6.31 2.48
CA LYS A 111 -1.33 5.86 1.15
C LYS A 111 -1.89 7.02 0.34
N GLY A 112 -1.35 7.26 -0.85
CA GLY A 112 -1.87 8.23 -1.82
C GLY A 112 -2.21 7.52 -3.12
N LEU A 113 -3.46 7.61 -3.58
CA LEU A 113 -3.92 6.97 -4.81
C LEU A 113 -4.45 8.02 -5.77
N GLY A 114 -4.02 7.94 -7.03
CA GLY A 114 -4.58 8.71 -8.13
C GLY A 114 -5.98 8.22 -8.53
N PRO A 115 -6.56 8.81 -9.59
CA PRO A 115 -7.84 8.38 -10.13
C PRO A 115 -7.77 6.93 -10.63
N GLY A 116 -8.79 6.11 -10.38
CA GLY A 116 -8.78 4.73 -10.87
C GLY A 116 -10.13 4.04 -10.87
N GLY A 117 -10.10 2.73 -11.12
CA GLY A 117 -11.26 1.85 -11.01
C GLY A 117 -11.65 1.59 -9.55
N ASP A 118 -11.90 0.32 -9.24
CA ASP A 118 -12.37 -0.09 -7.93
C ASP A 118 -11.21 -0.32 -6.95
N LEU A 119 -11.41 0.05 -5.70
CA LEU A 119 -10.40 -0.03 -4.65
C LEU A 119 -10.90 -0.88 -3.49
N THR A 120 -10.27 -2.04 -3.31
CA THR A 120 -10.45 -2.91 -2.15
C THR A 120 -9.20 -2.86 -1.26
N THR A 121 -9.36 -2.52 0.02
CA THR A 121 -8.22 -2.48 0.96
C THR A 121 -8.56 -3.04 2.34
N GLY A 122 -7.80 -4.03 2.79
CA GLY A 122 -7.79 -4.51 4.18
C GLY A 122 -6.53 -4.04 4.91
N LEU A 123 -6.68 -3.35 6.04
CA LEU A 123 -5.56 -2.88 6.86
C LEU A 123 -5.60 -3.51 8.26
N GLY A 124 -4.45 -3.97 8.73
CA GLY A 124 -4.26 -4.39 10.12
C GLY A 124 -4.21 -3.22 11.11
N PRO A 125 -3.92 -3.51 12.39
CA PRO A 125 -3.75 -2.50 13.42
C PRO A 125 -2.70 -1.46 13.03
N THR A 126 -3.01 -0.17 13.20
CA THR A 126 -2.11 0.93 12.83
C THR A 126 -2.05 1.99 13.93
N GLU A 127 -0.89 2.55 14.27
CA GLU A 127 -0.86 3.68 15.20
C GLU A 127 -1.35 4.94 14.48
N ASP A 128 -0.70 5.26 13.35
CA ASP A 128 -0.85 6.51 12.60
C ASP A 128 -1.20 6.24 11.13
N GLN A 129 -2.44 6.51 10.72
CA GLN A 129 -2.94 6.19 9.37
C GLN A 129 -3.37 7.42 8.58
N ARG A 130 -2.73 7.66 7.41
CA ARG A 130 -3.07 8.76 6.50
C ARG A 130 -3.36 8.27 5.08
N LYS A 131 -4.54 8.59 4.56
CA LYS A 131 -4.95 8.24 3.19
C LYS A 131 -5.43 9.45 2.40
N GLY A 132 -4.95 9.57 1.16
CA GLY A 132 -5.48 10.49 0.16
C GLY A 132 -5.88 9.70 -1.08
N LEU A 133 -7.15 9.68 -1.43
CA LEU A 133 -7.67 8.96 -2.58
C LEU A 133 -8.26 9.96 -3.59
N GLY A 134 -7.87 9.83 -4.86
CA GLY A 134 -8.49 10.53 -5.98
C GLY A 134 -9.89 9.98 -6.30
N PRO A 135 -10.46 10.39 -7.45
CA PRO A 135 -11.72 9.84 -7.95
C PRO A 135 -11.61 8.32 -8.17
N VAL A 136 -12.52 7.54 -7.61
CA VAL A 136 -12.56 6.08 -7.80
C VAL A 136 -14.01 5.63 -8.08
N GLY A 137 -14.16 4.46 -8.70
CA GLY A 137 -15.46 3.81 -8.89
C GLY A 137 -16.03 3.40 -7.54
N ASP A 138 -15.75 2.16 -7.13
CA ASP A 138 -16.17 1.64 -5.84
C ASP A 138 -15.00 1.53 -4.85
N LEU A 139 -15.26 1.90 -3.60
CA LEU A 139 -14.28 1.89 -2.52
C LEU A 139 -14.75 0.99 -1.39
N THR A 140 -14.12 -0.18 -1.27
CA THR A 140 -14.31 -1.10 -0.14
C THR A 140 -13.07 -1.08 0.77
N THR A 141 -13.26 -0.73 2.04
CA THR A 141 -12.16 -0.71 3.02
C THR A 141 -12.52 -1.39 4.32
N GLY A 142 -11.65 -2.26 4.82
CA GLY A 142 -11.70 -2.80 6.18
C GLY A 142 -10.47 -2.35 6.95
N LEU A 143 -10.66 -1.62 8.04
CA LEU A 143 -9.58 -1.09 8.86
C LEU A 143 -9.54 -1.77 10.22
N GLY A 144 -8.36 -2.17 10.65
CA GLY A 144 -8.11 -2.62 12.01
C GLY A 144 -8.16 -1.47 13.02
N PRO A 145 -7.87 -1.75 14.30
CA PRO A 145 -7.73 -0.72 15.32
C PRO A 145 -6.74 0.36 14.90
N THR A 146 -7.05 1.63 15.15
CA THR A 146 -6.15 2.75 14.82
C THR A 146 -6.15 3.81 15.91
N GLU A 147 -4.99 4.33 16.33
CA GLU A 147 -5.00 5.47 17.27
C GLU A 147 -5.43 6.73 16.51
N ASP A 148 -4.70 7.07 15.45
CA ASP A 148 -4.83 8.31 14.71
C ASP A 148 -5.15 8.08 13.22
N GLN A 149 -6.35 8.47 12.78
CA GLN A 149 -6.81 8.22 11.40
C GLN A 149 -7.19 9.50 10.65
N ARG A 150 -6.54 9.72 9.50
CA ARG A 150 -6.86 10.82 8.57
C ARG A 150 -7.11 10.32 7.15
N LYS A 151 -8.28 10.64 6.59
CA LYS A 151 -8.64 10.29 5.21
C LYS A 151 -9.11 11.52 4.44
N GLY A 152 -8.62 11.70 3.22
CA GLY A 152 -9.20 12.58 2.21
C GLY A 152 -9.62 11.74 1.02
N LEU A 153 -10.91 11.72 0.69
CA LEU A 153 -11.47 10.97 -0.42
C LEU A 153 -11.97 11.96 -1.48
N GLY A 154 -11.62 11.72 -2.74
CA GLY A 154 -12.22 12.40 -3.89
C GLY A 154 -13.64 11.90 -4.15
N PRO A 155 -14.19 12.16 -5.35
CA PRO A 155 -15.45 11.58 -5.79
C PRO A 155 -15.41 10.05 -5.75
N VAL A 156 -16.45 9.42 -5.20
CA VAL A 156 -16.59 7.96 -5.14
C VAL A 156 -17.99 7.58 -5.60
N GLY A 157 -18.11 6.52 -6.40
CA GLY A 157 -19.40 5.88 -6.70
C GLY A 157 -20.00 5.29 -5.43
N ILE A 158 -19.51 4.12 -5.01
CA ILE A 158 -19.94 3.46 -3.78
C ILE A 158 -18.81 3.44 -2.75
N LEU A 159 -19.08 3.89 -1.53
CA LEU A 159 -18.14 3.84 -0.40
C LEU A 159 -18.63 2.85 0.66
N THR A 160 -17.95 1.71 0.78
CA THR A 160 -18.13 0.74 1.86
C THR A 160 -16.93 0.75 2.79
N THR A 161 -17.12 1.12 4.06
CA THR A 161 -16.02 1.17 5.04
C THR A 161 -16.38 0.45 6.34
N GLY A 162 -15.58 -0.54 6.72
CA GLY A 162 -15.54 -1.12 8.06
C GLY A 162 -14.39 -0.52 8.84
N LEU A 163 -14.65 0.04 10.01
CA LEU A 163 -13.65 0.69 10.85
C LEU A 163 -13.49 -0.11 12.14
N GLY A 164 -12.25 -0.45 12.51
CA GLY A 164 -11.93 -0.93 13.84
C GLY A 164 -12.06 0.19 14.89
N PRO A 165 -11.78 -0.12 16.16
CA PRO A 165 -11.68 0.88 17.21
C PRO A 165 -10.75 2.03 16.78
N THR A 166 -11.17 3.29 16.92
CA THR A 166 -10.34 4.44 16.61
C THR A 166 -10.44 5.51 17.68
N GLU A 167 -9.31 6.01 18.20
CA GLU A 167 -9.30 7.09 19.18
C GLU A 167 -9.61 8.43 18.49
N ASP A 168 -8.83 8.76 17.46
CA ASP A 168 -8.91 10.05 16.77
C ASP A 168 -9.15 9.87 15.26
N GLN A 169 -10.26 10.42 14.76
CA GLN A 169 -10.65 10.25 13.35
C GLN A 169 -11.01 11.57 12.66
N ARG A 170 -10.38 11.82 11.49
CA ARG A 170 -10.73 12.91 10.58
C ARG A 170 -10.91 12.41 9.16
N LYS A 171 -12.05 12.74 8.56
CA LYS A 171 -12.41 12.37 7.18
C LYS A 171 -12.85 13.61 6.41
N GLY A 172 -12.22 13.88 5.27
CA GLY A 172 -12.74 14.75 4.21
C GLY A 172 -13.28 13.87 3.09
N LEU A 173 -14.54 14.07 2.71
CA LEU A 173 -15.21 13.31 1.67
C LEU A 173 -15.58 14.25 0.53
N GLY A 174 -15.24 13.86 -0.70
CA GLY A 174 -15.81 14.43 -1.91
C GLY A 174 -17.24 13.92 -2.13
N PRO A 175 -17.82 14.18 -3.31
CA PRO A 175 -19.11 13.63 -3.70
C PRO A 175 -19.10 12.10 -3.60
N VAL A 176 -20.06 11.51 -2.89
CA VAL A 176 -20.24 10.06 -2.80
C VAL A 176 -21.63 9.74 -3.35
N GLY A 177 -21.73 8.75 -4.23
CA GLY A 177 -23.02 8.24 -4.69
C GLY A 177 -23.75 7.55 -3.54
N ASP A 178 -23.21 6.41 -3.10
CA ASP A 178 -23.75 5.62 -2.00
C ASP A 178 -22.71 5.40 -0.88
N LEU A 179 -23.14 5.49 0.38
CA LEU A 179 -22.28 5.37 1.55
C LEU A 179 -22.78 4.30 2.52
N THR A 180 -21.96 3.28 2.77
CA THR A 180 -22.15 2.27 3.81
C THR A 180 -20.97 2.28 4.78
N MET A 181 -21.25 2.40 6.08
CA MET A 181 -20.22 2.44 7.13
C MET A 181 -20.55 1.49 8.28
N GLY A 182 -19.68 0.52 8.53
CA GLY A 182 -19.68 -0.33 9.71
C GLY A 182 -18.66 0.19 10.74
N LEU A 183 -19.10 0.38 11.98
CA LEU A 183 -18.24 0.80 13.08
C LEU A 183 -17.97 -0.39 14.00
N GLY A 184 -16.70 -0.65 14.31
CA GLY A 184 -16.27 -1.56 15.36
C GLY A 184 -16.49 -0.96 16.76
N PRO A 185 -16.33 -1.77 17.81
CA PRO A 185 -16.53 -1.32 19.18
C PRO A 185 -15.59 -0.16 19.55
N VAL A 186 -16.13 0.92 20.11
CA VAL A 186 -15.36 2.03 20.68
C VAL A 186 -14.88 1.58 22.06
N ILE A 187 -13.58 1.40 22.26
CA ILE A 187 -13.02 1.08 23.57
C ILE A 187 -12.95 2.38 24.37
N VAL A 188 -13.84 2.54 25.35
CA VAL A 188 -13.72 3.62 26.34
C VAL A 188 -12.69 3.18 27.38
N VAL A 189 -11.46 3.69 27.28
CA VAL A 189 -10.44 3.46 28.30
C VAL A 189 -10.75 4.31 29.53
N VAL A 190 -11.41 3.70 30.53
CA VAL A 190 -11.53 4.31 31.87
C VAL A 190 -10.19 4.12 32.58
N LYS A 191 -9.32 5.15 32.56
CA LYS A 191 -8.13 5.17 33.43
C LYS A 191 -8.62 5.30 34.88
N ARG A 192 -8.31 4.29 35.70
CA ARG A 192 -8.44 4.35 37.16
C ARG A 192 -7.26 5.10 37.76
#